data_AF-A0AAN8WI84-F1
#
_entry.id   AF-A0AAN8WI84-F1
#
_cell.length_a   1.000
_cell.length_b   1.000
_cell.length_c   1.000
_cell.angle_alpha   90.00
_cell.angle_beta   90.00
_cell.angle_gamma   90.00
#
_symmetry.space_group_name_H-M   'P 1'
#
loop_
_entity.id
_entity.type
_entity.pdbx_description
1 polymer ?
#
loop_
_entity_poly.entity_id
_entity_poly.type
_entity_poly.pdbx_seq_one_letter_code
_entity_poly.pdbx_strand_id
1 'polypeptide(L)'
;MKDILGVYFHVVGEGVVRVSDRRQQIFSDKENYIDFRMRLLGEPDERYPMEPQDDKDTRGQGPILLSPGIHSFPFKLGLPLGLPSTFLGKHGWVQYYCKAALREPNGLTHKNQQVFIVMSPIDLNLEPSILAQPFHCEIEHRLGMTCCSQGPVSCRVRLDRGGYVPGETISIWARVHNQSRVTIKRTRACLTEKKMYKDCIIPEISVRYLSRLVLYWAKCQIRQQTRV
;
A
#
# COMPACT_ATOMS: atom_id res chain seq x y z
N MET A 1 30.34 -12.24 31.45
CA MET A 1 30.45 -12.85 30.11
C MET A 1 29.18 -13.64 29.88
N LYS A 2 28.65 -13.68 28.66
CA LYS A 2 27.43 -14.42 28.34
C LYS A 2 27.69 -15.37 27.18
N ASP A 3 27.28 -16.62 27.35
CA ASP A 3 27.29 -17.60 26.28
C ASP A 3 26.06 -17.44 25.42
N ILE A 4 26.24 -17.45 24.10
CA ILE A 4 25.15 -17.39 23.14
C ILE A 4 25.31 -18.49 22.09
N LEU A 5 24.19 -19.04 21.65
CA LEU A 5 24.14 -19.97 20.52
C LEU A 5 24.18 -19.22 19.18
N GLY A 6 23.68 -17.99 19.15
CA GLY A 6 23.76 -17.16 17.96
C GLY A 6 22.87 -15.94 17.98
N VAL A 7 23.11 -15.08 17.00
CA VAL A 7 22.34 -13.87 16.70
C VAL A 7 21.74 -14.02 15.32
N TYR A 8 20.43 -13.83 15.23
CA TYR A 8 19.63 -14.03 14.04
C TYR A 8 18.94 -12.74 13.68
N PHE A 9 18.83 -12.48 12.38
CA PHE A 9 18.15 -11.31 11.85
C PHE A 9 17.20 -11.73 10.74
N HIS A 10 15.98 -11.20 10.79
CA HIS A 10 14.87 -11.61 9.92
C HIS A 10 14.13 -10.37 9.43
N VAL A 11 14.12 -10.15 8.12
CA VAL A 11 13.37 -9.07 7.47
C VAL A 11 12.10 -9.66 6.88
N VAL A 12 10.96 -9.08 7.25
CA VAL A 12 9.64 -9.50 6.79
C VAL A 12 8.92 -8.31 6.19
N GLY A 13 8.21 -8.56 5.10
CA GLY A 13 7.21 -7.67 4.56
C GLY A 13 5.99 -8.48 4.21
N GLU A 14 4.86 -8.10 4.78
CA GLU A 14 3.62 -8.85 4.62
C GLU A 14 2.45 -7.89 4.42
N GLY A 15 1.53 -8.31 3.55
CA GLY A 15 0.24 -7.69 3.30
C GLY A 15 -0.85 -8.53 3.95
N VAL A 16 -1.77 -7.89 4.68
CA VAL A 16 -2.91 -8.57 5.30
C VAL A 16 -4.17 -7.81 4.95
N VAL A 17 -5.17 -8.51 4.41
CA VAL A 17 -6.52 -8.00 4.18
C VAL A 17 -7.48 -8.71 5.12
N ARG A 18 -8.37 -7.95 5.77
CA ARG A 18 -9.41 -8.48 6.67
C ARG A 18 -10.73 -7.78 6.39
N VAL A 19 -11.73 -8.56 5.99
CA VAL A 19 -13.08 -8.08 5.66
C VAL A 19 -14.10 -8.92 6.39
N SER A 20 -15.11 -8.27 6.96
CA SER A 20 -16.28 -8.94 7.54
C SER A 20 -17.48 -8.73 6.62
N ASP A 21 -18.17 -9.81 6.25
CA ASP A 21 -19.46 -9.72 5.54
C ASP A 21 -20.60 -9.35 6.50
N ARG A 22 -21.76 -8.96 5.96
CA ARG A 22 -23.01 -8.67 6.69
C ARG A 22 -23.49 -9.85 7.54
N ARG A 23 -23.10 -11.08 7.20
CA ARG A 23 -23.34 -12.29 8.00
C ARG A 23 -22.31 -12.52 9.11
N GLN A 24 -21.46 -11.53 9.40
CA GLN A 24 -20.34 -11.60 10.36
C GLN A 24 -19.26 -12.65 10.04
N GLN A 25 -19.22 -13.19 8.82
CA GLN A 25 -18.12 -14.04 8.38
C GLN A 25 -16.89 -13.18 8.12
N ILE A 26 -15.77 -13.53 8.75
CA ILE A 26 -14.48 -12.84 8.60
C ILE A 26 -13.66 -13.57 7.56
N PHE A 27 -13.32 -12.86 6.50
CA PHE A 27 -12.36 -13.27 5.47
C PHE A 27 -11.04 -12.58 5.76
N SER A 28 -9.96 -13.34 5.76
CA SER A 28 -8.60 -12.82 5.89
C SER A 28 -7.72 -13.45 4.84
N ASP A 29 -7.00 -12.61 4.12
CA ASP A 29 -5.94 -13.04 3.20
C ASP A 29 -4.61 -12.43 3.63
N LYS A 30 -3.52 -13.15 3.35
CA LYS A 30 -2.17 -12.76 3.72
C LYS A 30 -1.20 -13.07 2.60
N GLU A 31 -0.46 -12.06 2.19
CA GLU A 31 0.60 -12.15 1.18
C GLU A 31 1.96 -11.81 1.82
N ASN A 32 3.02 -12.51 1.44
CA ASN A 32 4.38 -12.22 1.90
C ASN A 32 5.18 -11.62 0.73
N TYR A 33 5.70 -10.41 0.90
CA TYR A 33 6.50 -9.70 -0.11
C TYR A 33 8.01 -9.88 0.09
N ILE A 34 8.45 -10.10 1.33
CA ILE A 34 9.84 -10.41 1.67
C ILE A 34 9.87 -11.29 2.91
N ASP A 35 10.64 -12.37 2.86
CA ASP A 35 11.01 -13.22 4.01
C ASP A 35 12.51 -13.53 3.86
N PHE A 36 13.34 -12.64 4.39
CA PHE A 36 14.80 -12.79 4.34
C PHE A 36 15.36 -13.07 5.72
N ARG A 37 16.10 -14.16 5.88
CA ARG A 37 16.71 -14.56 7.15
C ARG A 37 18.21 -14.61 6.99
N MET A 38 18.91 -14.07 7.97
CA MET A 38 20.36 -14.18 8.08
C MET A 38 20.77 -14.50 9.51
N ARG A 39 21.90 -15.17 9.63
CA ARG A 39 22.58 -15.41 10.90
C ARG A 39 23.75 -14.45 10.97
N LEU A 40 23.79 -13.62 12.00
CA LEU A 40 24.85 -12.64 12.21
C LEU A 40 26.01 -13.21 13.03
N LEU A 41 25.73 -14.21 13.86
CA LEU A 41 26.71 -14.88 14.72
C LEU A 41 26.17 -16.27 15.13
N GLY A 42 27.05 -17.27 15.32
CA GLY A 42 26.68 -18.64 15.72
C GLY A 42 26.81 -19.68 14.60
N GLU A 43 27.00 -20.95 14.97
CA GLU A 43 27.00 -22.10 14.05
C GLU A 43 25.58 -22.45 13.58
N PRO A 44 25.39 -23.08 12.41
CA PRO A 44 24.08 -23.53 11.91
C PRO A 44 23.30 -24.33 12.96
N ASP A 45 22.00 -24.04 13.09
CA ASP A 45 21.11 -24.73 14.01
C ASP A 45 20.49 -25.88 13.22
N GLU A 46 20.79 -27.13 13.56
CA GLU A 46 20.33 -28.34 12.85
C GLU A 46 18.78 -28.42 12.76
N ARG A 47 18.04 -27.63 13.55
CA ARG A 47 16.57 -27.50 13.48
C ARG A 47 16.04 -26.59 12.37
N TYR A 48 16.90 -25.84 11.67
CA TYR A 48 16.54 -25.04 10.48
C TYR A 48 17.65 -25.15 9.42
N PRO A 49 17.60 -26.17 8.55
CA PRO A 49 18.55 -26.31 7.45
C PRO A 49 18.40 -25.13 6.48
N MET A 50 19.48 -24.41 6.20
CA MET A 50 19.60 -23.67 4.93
C MET A 50 20.20 -24.64 3.89
N GLU A 51 19.80 -24.46 2.63
CA GLU A 51 20.30 -25.23 1.49
C GLU A 51 21.84 -25.34 1.51
N PRO A 52 22.42 -26.51 1.19
CA PRO A 52 23.83 -26.76 1.41
C PRO A 52 24.67 -26.05 0.35
N GLN A 53 25.53 -25.12 0.77
CA GLN A 53 26.70 -24.73 -0.01
C GLN A 53 27.85 -25.67 0.40
N ASP A 54 28.35 -26.39 -0.57
CA ASP A 54 29.31 -27.49 -0.47
C ASP A 54 30.68 -26.97 0.00
N ASP A 55 30.93 -26.90 1.31
CA ASP A 55 32.27 -26.78 1.89
C ASP A 55 32.37 -27.54 3.21
N LYS A 56 33.24 -28.54 3.21
CA LYS A 56 33.31 -29.63 4.19
C LYS A 56 34.51 -29.42 5.11
N ASP A 57 34.48 -28.44 6.02
CA ASP A 57 35.46 -28.38 7.12
C ASP A 57 35.08 -27.49 8.34
N THR A 58 33.90 -27.67 8.94
CA THR A 58 33.60 -27.00 10.23
C THR A 58 32.83 -27.92 11.17
N ARG A 59 33.56 -28.81 11.85
CA ARG A 59 33.04 -29.57 13.00
C ARG A 59 32.92 -28.65 14.23
N GLY A 60 31.69 -28.28 14.56
CA GLY A 60 31.20 -27.96 15.91
C GLY A 60 31.96 -26.91 16.71
N GLN A 61 31.68 -25.62 16.48
CA GLN A 61 31.96 -24.60 17.50
C GLN A 61 30.83 -24.60 18.54
N GLY A 62 31.21 -24.73 19.82
CA GLY A 62 30.28 -24.65 20.95
C GLY A 62 29.70 -23.25 21.16
N PRO A 63 29.08 -22.97 22.32
CA PRO A 63 28.55 -21.65 22.65
C PRO A 63 29.61 -20.55 22.44
N ILE A 64 29.19 -19.41 21.86
CA ILE A 64 30.07 -18.26 21.65
C ILE A 64 30.03 -17.38 22.91
N LEU A 65 31.20 -17.11 23.46
CA LEU A 65 31.37 -16.25 24.62
C LEU A 65 31.42 -14.77 24.19
N LEU A 66 30.42 -13.98 24.60
CA LEU A 66 30.45 -12.53 24.45
C LEU A 66 31.04 -11.85 25.70
N SER A 67 32.07 -11.04 25.47
CA SER A 67 32.64 -10.15 26.49
C SER A 67 31.64 -9.05 26.88
N PRO A 68 31.71 -8.51 28.11
CA PRO A 68 30.92 -7.34 28.47
C PRO A 68 31.23 -6.16 27.53
N GLY A 69 30.20 -5.53 26.97
CA GLY A 69 30.36 -4.40 26.06
C GLY A 69 29.24 -4.30 25.04
N ILE A 70 29.39 -3.36 24.11
CA ILE A 70 28.48 -3.16 22.97
C ILE A 70 29.03 -3.94 21.78
N HIS A 71 28.26 -4.91 21.30
CA HIS A 71 28.59 -5.69 20.11
C HIS A 71 27.71 -5.20 18.96
N SER A 72 28.33 -4.80 17.86
CA SER A 72 27.64 -4.31 16.67
C SER A 72 27.80 -5.29 15.52
N PHE A 73 26.69 -5.73 14.95
CA PHE A 73 26.65 -6.67 13.83
C PHE A 73 26.11 -5.95 12.59
N PRO A 74 26.98 -5.37 11.75
CA PRO A 74 26.54 -4.66 10.55
C PRO A 74 25.98 -5.66 9.54
N PHE A 75 24.88 -5.28 8.88
CA PHE A 75 24.29 -6.05 7.80
C PHE A 75 23.92 -5.14 6.64
N LYS A 76 23.85 -5.72 5.44
CA LYS A 76 23.34 -5.07 4.24
C LYS A 76 22.38 -6.02 3.55
N LEU A 77 21.21 -5.51 3.17
CA LEU A 77 20.20 -6.24 2.43
C LEU A 77 19.69 -5.35 1.32
N GLY A 78 19.78 -5.81 0.08
CA GLY A 78 19.04 -5.21 -1.03
C GLY A 78 17.58 -5.60 -0.91
N LEU A 79 16.68 -4.61 -0.90
CA LEU A 79 15.25 -4.90 -0.97
C LEU A 79 14.89 -5.41 -2.37
N PRO A 80 14.04 -6.44 -2.51
CA PRO A 80 13.52 -6.88 -3.80
C PRO A 80 12.90 -5.73 -4.60
N LEU A 81 12.99 -5.80 -5.91
CA LEU A 81 12.28 -4.87 -6.80
C LEU A 81 10.78 -5.17 -6.76
N GLY A 82 9.97 -4.12 -6.92
CA GLY A 82 8.51 -4.27 -7.00
C GLY A 82 7.79 -4.43 -5.65
N LEU A 83 8.49 -4.21 -4.52
CA LEU A 83 7.81 -4.16 -3.23
C LEU A 83 6.71 -3.08 -3.22
N PRO A 84 5.49 -3.40 -2.76
CA PRO A 84 4.45 -2.39 -2.59
C PRO A 84 4.82 -1.40 -1.48
N SER A 85 4.36 -0.16 -1.60
CA SER A 85 4.52 0.83 -0.54
C SER A 85 3.87 0.36 0.77
N THR A 86 4.48 0.71 1.89
CA THR A 86 3.87 0.55 3.23
C THR A 86 2.52 1.24 3.24
N PHE A 87 1.50 0.53 3.72
CA PHE A 87 0.14 1.01 3.72
C PHE A 87 -0.60 0.59 5.00
N LEU A 88 -1.41 1.49 5.54
CA LEU A 88 -2.27 1.23 6.68
C LEU A 88 -3.68 1.69 6.35
N GLY A 89 -4.65 0.79 6.48
CA GLY A 89 -6.04 1.11 6.29
C GLY A 89 -6.97 0.22 7.11
N LYS A 90 -8.27 0.55 7.06
CA LYS A 90 -9.30 -0.09 7.87
C LYS A 90 -9.42 -1.60 7.62
N HIS A 91 -9.29 -2.01 6.36
CA HIS A 91 -9.53 -3.39 5.92
C HIS A 91 -8.24 -4.15 5.64
N GLY A 92 -7.09 -3.59 5.99
CA GLY A 92 -5.82 -4.24 5.72
C GLY A 92 -4.65 -3.28 5.69
N TRP A 93 -3.46 -3.87 5.61
CA TRP A 93 -2.19 -3.16 5.66
C TRP A 93 -1.10 -3.91 4.90
N VAL A 94 -0.06 -3.17 4.53
CA VAL A 94 1.23 -3.68 4.06
C VAL A 94 2.28 -3.11 5.00
N GLN A 95 3.00 -3.96 5.72
CA GLN A 95 4.01 -3.54 6.68
C GLN A 95 5.30 -4.30 6.48
N TYR A 96 6.40 -3.62 6.80
CA TYR A 96 7.73 -4.19 6.77
C TYR A 96 8.40 -3.99 8.13
N TYR A 97 9.06 -5.03 8.61
CA TYR A 97 9.78 -4.98 9.87
C TYR A 97 10.98 -5.92 9.84
N CYS A 98 11.98 -5.61 10.66
CA CYS A 98 13.06 -6.51 10.96
C CYS A 98 12.94 -7.04 12.39
N LYS A 99 13.30 -8.30 12.59
CA LYS A 99 13.34 -9.00 13.87
C LYS A 99 14.78 -9.41 14.14
N ALA A 100 15.31 -9.03 15.29
CA ALA A 100 16.57 -9.54 15.81
C ALA A 100 16.28 -10.54 16.93
N ALA A 101 16.98 -11.66 16.95
CA ALA A 101 16.87 -12.65 18.01
C ALA A 101 18.26 -13.10 18.48
N LEU A 102 18.50 -13.09 19.79
CA LEU A 102 19.70 -13.65 20.42
C LEU A 102 19.29 -14.86 21.24
N ARG A 103 19.92 -16.01 20.98
CA ARG A 103 19.64 -17.28 21.66
C ARG A 103 20.75 -17.62 22.64
N GLU A 104 20.39 -18.00 23.86
CA GLU A 104 21.29 -18.48 24.90
C GLU A 104 21.24 -20.03 25.01
N PRO A 105 22.32 -20.70 25.47
CA PRO A 105 22.34 -22.16 25.64
C PRO A 105 21.30 -22.71 26.62
N ASN A 106 20.86 -21.90 27.59
CA ASN A 106 19.80 -22.24 28.54
C ASN A 106 18.38 -22.26 27.92
N GLY A 107 18.26 -22.00 26.62
CA GLY A 107 16.99 -21.94 25.88
C GLY A 107 16.33 -20.56 25.84
N LEU A 108 16.86 -19.56 26.55
CA LEU A 108 16.32 -18.21 26.54
C LEU A 108 16.57 -17.55 25.17
N THR A 109 15.54 -16.90 24.62
CA THR A 109 15.65 -16.15 23.37
C THR A 109 15.18 -14.71 23.57
N HIS A 110 16.11 -13.76 23.44
CA HIS A 110 15.83 -12.33 23.47
C HIS A 110 15.44 -11.88 22.07
N LYS A 111 14.30 -11.20 21.92
CA LYS A 111 13.78 -10.75 20.61
C LYS A 111 13.53 -9.26 20.64
N ASN A 112 13.86 -8.60 19.53
CA ASN A 112 13.51 -7.20 19.29
C ASN A 112 12.98 -7.07 17.85
N GLN A 113 12.06 -6.14 17.60
CA GLN A 113 11.48 -5.89 16.30
C GLN A 113 11.42 -4.39 16.03
N GLN A 114 11.76 -4.00 14.80
CA GLN A 114 11.68 -2.61 14.34
C GLN A 114 10.95 -2.54 13.00
N VAL A 115 9.95 -1.65 12.91
CA VAL A 115 9.20 -1.37 11.67
C VAL A 115 10.00 -0.39 10.80
N PHE A 116 9.93 -0.56 9.48
CA PHE A 116 10.46 0.39 8.50
C PHE A 116 9.46 0.65 7.37
N ILE A 117 9.65 1.76 6.66
CA ILE A 117 8.74 2.22 5.60
C ILE A 117 9.37 1.96 4.24
N VAL A 118 8.62 1.29 3.36
CA VAL A 118 8.94 1.16 1.94
C VAL A 118 8.07 2.13 1.17
N MET A 119 8.68 2.96 0.32
CA MET A 119 7.98 3.85 -0.60
C MET A 119 8.30 3.39 -2.01
N SER A 120 7.32 2.82 -2.70
CA SER A 120 7.41 2.47 -4.11
C SER A 120 7.07 3.71 -4.95
N PRO A 121 8.05 4.37 -5.57
CA PRO A 121 7.80 5.60 -6.31
C PRO A 121 7.03 5.28 -7.59
N ILE A 122 6.06 6.14 -7.91
CA ILE A 122 5.38 6.12 -9.22
C ILE A 122 5.99 7.25 -10.04
N ASP A 123 6.59 6.90 -11.18
CA ASP A 123 7.02 7.87 -12.17
C ASP A 123 5.91 8.04 -13.21
N LEU A 124 5.22 9.19 -13.17
CA LEU A 124 4.15 9.50 -14.12
C LEU A 124 4.64 9.57 -15.57
N ASN A 125 5.93 9.73 -15.82
CA ASN A 125 6.47 9.73 -17.18
C ASN A 125 6.53 8.31 -17.79
N LEU A 126 6.54 7.28 -16.95
CA LEU A 126 6.49 5.87 -17.37
C LEU A 126 5.05 5.37 -17.51
N GLU A 127 4.08 6.13 -17.01
CA GLU A 127 2.66 5.80 -17.09
C GLU A 127 2.09 6.07 -18.50
N PRO A 128 0.92 5.48 -18.83
CA PRO A 128 0.30 5.69 -20.13
C PRO A 128 0.10 7.17 -20.45
N SER A 129 0.48 7.57 -21.66
CA SER A 129 0.44 8.97 -22.13
C SER A 129 -0.93 9.65 -22.02
N ILE A 130 -2.02 8.88 -21.91
CA ILE A 130 -3.36 9.38 -21.62
C ILE A 130 -3.44 10.18 -20.31
N LEU A 131 -2.54 9.94 -19.35
CA LEU A 131 -2.48 10.74 -18.12
C LEU A 131 -1.91 12.14 -18.36
N ALA A 132 -1.08 12.35 -19.39
CA ALA A 132 -0.58 13.67 -19.76
C ALA A 132 -1.57 14.46 -20.62
N GLN A 133 -2.58 13.81 -21.20
CA GLN A 133 -3.57 14.43 -22.07
C GLN A 133 -4.74 15.03 -21.30
N PRO A 134 -5.40 16.09 -21.84
CA PRO A 134 -6.60 16.65 -21.24
C PRO A 134 -7.68 15.60 -21.01
N PHE A 135 -8.15 15.49 -19.77
CA PHE A 135 -9.21 14.56 -19.41
C PHE A 135 -10.58 15.20 -19.70
N HIS A 136 -11.51 14.44 -20.28
CA HIS A 136 -12.89 14.85 -20.52
C HIS A 136 -13.86 13.79 -19.99
N CYS A 137 -14.87 14.23 -19.25
CA CYS A 137 -15.94 13.38 -18.75
C CYS A 137 -17.28 14.08 -18.92
N GLU A 138 -18.28 13.34 -19.40
CA GLU A 138 -19.67 13.80 -19.49
C GLU A 138 -20.56 12.82 -18.75
N ILE A 139 -21.39 13.34 -17.85
CA ILE A 139 -22.35 12.56 -17.06
C ILE A 139 -23.72 13.19 -17.26
N GLU A 140 -24.69 12.38 -17.66
CA GLU A 140 -26.10 12.75 -17.73
C GLU A 140 -26.88 12.03 -16.62
N HIS A 141 -27.72 12.77 -15.91
CA HIS A 141 -28.60 12.22 -14.89
C HIS A 141 -30.05 12.66 -15.15
N ARG A 142 -30.97 11.70 -15.19
CA ARG A 142 -32.41 11.96 -15.38
C ARG A 142 -33.13 11.95 -14.05
N LEU A 143 -33.84 13.04 -13.76
CA LEU A 143 -34.61 13.21 -12.52
C LEU A 143 -36.07 12.78 -12.75
N GLY A 144 -36.63 12.00 -11.82
CA GLY A 144 -38.05 11.58 -11.80
C GLY A 144 -38.29 10.08 -12.01
N MET A 145 -39.55 9.64 -11.83
CA MET A 145 -40.01 8.28 -12.20
C MET A 145 -40.20 8.18 -13.73
N THR A 146 -40.15 6.96 -14.27
CA THR A 146 -40.17 6.67 -15.72
C THR A 146 -41.35 7.28 -16.49
N CYS A 147 -42.48 7.55 -15.83
CA CYS A 147 -43.67 8.17 -16.42
C CYS A 147 -43.70 9.72 -16.34
N CYS A 148 -42.82 10.34 -15.56
CA CYS A 148 -42.80 11.78 -15.28
C CYS A 148 -41.39 12.38 -15.39
N SER A 149 -40.56 11.89 -16.32
CA SER A 149 -39.21 12.41 -16.50
C SER A 149 -39.25 13.88 -16.91
N GLN A 150 -38.60 14.75 -16.15
CA GLN A 150 -38.69 16.20 -16.34
C GLN A 150 -37.56 16.77 -17.21
N GLY A 151 -36.81 15.92 -17.90
CA GLY A 151 -35.60 16.28 -18.65
C GLY A 151 -34.30 16.06 -17.84
N PRO A 152 -33.16 15.85 -18.51
CA PRO A 152 -31.91 15.51 -17.83
C PRO A 152 -31.17 16.73 -17.28
N VAL A 153 -30.27 16.46 -16.33
CA VAL A 153 -29.17 17.34 -15.95
C VAL A 153 -27.88 16.71 -16.47
N SER A 154 -27.17 17.41 -17.33
CA SER A 154 -25.85 16.98 -17.83
C SER A 154 -24.73 17.83 -17.24
N CYS A 155 -23.61 17.19 -16.93
CA CYS A 155 -22.40 17.83 -16.43
C CYS A 155 -21.23 17.37 -17.29
N ARG A 156 -20.56 18.32 -17.93
CA ARG A 156 -19.32 18.12 -18.67
C ARG A 156 -18.17 18.66 -17.84
N VAL A 157 -17.17 17.84 -17.57
CA VAL A 157 -15.96 18.20 -16.83
C VAL A 157 -14.74 17.99 -17.71
N ARG A 158 -13.84 18.97 -17.70
CA ARG A 158 -12.54 18.92 -18.35
C ARG A 158 -11.45 19.25 -17.36
N LEU A 159 -10.36 18.52 -17.44
CA LEU A 159 -9.12 18.79 -16.74
C LEU A 159 -8.01 19.03 -17.77
N ASP A 160 -6.95 19.74 -17.37
CA ASP A 160 -5.81 20.01 -18.24
C ASP A 160 -4.95 18.76 -18.47
N ARG A 161 -4.96 17.82 -17.53
CA ARG A 161 -4.33 16.49 -17.65
C ARG A 161 -5.07 15.43 -16.81
N GLY A 162 -4.76 14.17 -17.04
CA GLY A 162 -5.35 13.01 -16.34
C GLY A 162 -4.55 12.53 -15.11
N GLY A 163 -3.28 12.93 -15.00
CA GLY A 163 -2.39 12.60 -13.88
C GLY A 163 -1.70 13.85 -13.35
N TYR A 164 -1.45 13.91 -12.05
CA TYR A 164 -0.80 15.03 -11.38
C TYR A 164 0.10 14.48 -10.26
N VAL A 165 1.08 15.28 -9.81
CA VAL A 165 1.91 14.96 -8.63
C VAL A 165 1.51 15.79 -7.41
N PRO A 166 1.83 15.36 -6.18
CA PRO A 166 1.51 16.13 -4.99
C PRO A 166 2.08 17.55 -5.05
N GLY A 167 1.27 18.54 -4.68
CA GLY A 167 1.63 19.96 -4.73
C GLY A 167 1.21 20.69 -6.01
N GLU A 168 0.79 19.99 -7.07
CA GLU A 168 0.26 20.63 -8.27
C GLU A 168 -1.15 21.20 -8.08
N THR A 169 -1.46 22.23 -8.87
CA THR A 169 -2.81 22.81 -8.96
C THR A 169 -3.61 22.10 -10.04
N ILE A 170 -4.80 21.59 -9.68
CA ILE A 170 -5.70 20.93 -10.63
C ILE A 170 -6.65 21.97 -11.22
N SER A 171 -6.59 22.18 -12.53
CA SER A 171 -7.50 23.09 -13.25
C SER A 171 -8.76 22.36 -13.68
N ILE A 172 -9.92 22.78 -13.15
CA ILE A 172 -11.21 22.16 -13.44
C ILE A 172 -12.09 23.11 -14.24
N TRP A 173 -12.46 22.70 -15.45
CA TRP A 173 -13.52 23.33 -16.23
C TRP A 173 -14.78 22.47 -16.18
N ALA A 174 -15.88 23.01 -15.66
CA ALA A 174 -17.15 22.29 -15.59
C ALA A 174 -18.27 23.11 -16.24
N ARG A 175 -19.09 22.45 -17.06
CA ARG A 175 -20.31 23.01 -17.64
C ARG A 175 -21.50 22.15 -17.26
N VAL A 176 -22.46 22.75 -16.57
CA VAL A 176 -23.70 22.11 -16.19
C VAL A 176 -24.80 22.62 -17.11
N HIS A 177 -25.57 21.70 -17.68
CA HIS A 177 -26.73 22.00 -18.51
C HIS A 177 -27.96 21.35 -17.88
N ASN A 178 -28.87 22.20 -17.40
CA ASN A 178 -30.08 21.77 -16.71
C ASN A 178 -31.27 21.86 -17.68
N GLN A 179 -31.71 20.72 -18.19
CA GLN A 179 -32.96 20.60 -18.96
C GLN A 179 -34.10 20.08 -18.09
N SER A 180 -33.87 19.95 -16.77
CA SER A 180 -34.89 19.58 -15.82
C SER A 180 -35.68 20.79 -15.33
N ARG A 181 -36.84 20.55 -14.69
CA ARG A 181 -37.58 21.61 -13.98
C ARG A 181 -37.14 21.81 -12.52
N VAL A 182 -36.10 21.09 -12.08
CA VAL A 182 -35.57 21.17 -10.72
C VAL A 182 -34.45 22.22 -10.67
N THR A 183 -34.55 23.16 -9.73
CA THR A 183 -33.52 24.19 -9.52
C THR A 183 -32.27 23.59 -8.87
N ILE A 184 -31.11 23.78 -9.50
CA ILE A 184 -29.81 23.40 -8.94
C ILE A 184 -29.39 24.43 -7.90
N LYS A 185 -29.38 24.05 -6.62
CA LYS A 185 -29.04 24.95 -5.51
C LYS A 185 -27.53 25.19 -5.35
N ARG A 186 -26.71 24.18 -5.61
CA ARG A 186 -25.25 24.22 -5.40
C ARG A 186 -24.51 23.20 -6.27
N THR A 187 -23.31 23.57 -6.71
CA THR A 187 -22.33 22.67 -7.35
C THR A 187 -21.07 22.59 -6.48
N ARG A 188 -20.46 21.41 -6.38
CA ARG A 188 -19.22 21.19 -5.63
C ARG A 188 -18.30 20.28 -6.43
N ALA A 189 -17.01 20.56 -6.42
CA ALA A 189 -15.96 19.64 -6.83
C ALA A 189 -15.18 19.19 -5.58
N CYS A 190 -14.87 17.90 -5.47
CA CYS A 190 -14.04 17.36 -4.41
C CYS A 190 -13.08 16.31 -4.97
N LEU A 191 -11.84 16.34 -4.48
CA LEU A 191 -10.89 15.27 -4.73
C LEU A 191 -11.17 14.16 -3.72
N THR A 192 -11.37 12.94 -4.20
CA THR A 192 -11.75 11.80 -3.36
C THR A 192 -10.68 10.72 -3.48
N GLU A 193 -10.18 10.25 -2.35
CA GLU A 193 -9.33 9.07 -2.31
C GLU A 193 -10.18 7.81 -2.36
N LYS A 194 -9.88 6.88 -3.27
CA LYS A 194 -10.41 5.53 -3.21
C LYS A 194 -9.28 4.51 -3.04
N LYS A 195 -9.47 3.63 -2.06
CA LYS A 195 -8.60 2.48 -1.74
C LYS A 195 -9.27 1.19 -2.21
N MET A 196 -8.49 0.30 -2.83
CA MET A 196 -8.94 -1.03 -3.26
C MET A 196 -8.05 -2.08 -2.61
N TYR A 197 -8.68 -3.10 -2.04
CA TYR A 197 -8.02 -4.29 -1.49
C TYR A 197 -8.32 -5.43 -2.46
N LYS A 198 -7.28 -6.05 -3.02
CA LYS A 198 -7.40 -7.22 -3.90
C LYS A 198 -7.12 -8.48 -3.08
N ASP A 199 -7.88 -9.53 -3.30
CA ASP A 199 -7.78 -10.84 -2.64
C ASP A 199 -7.86 -11.91 -3.74
N CYS A 200 -7.01 -12.94 -3.66
CA CYS A 200 -6.96 -14.05 -4.62
C CYS A 200 -8.13 -15.04 -4.46
N ILE A 201 -8.80 -15.05 -3.31
CA ILE A 201 -9.76 -16.11 -2.93
C ILE A 201 -11.21 -15.73 -3.23
N ILE A 202 -11.51 -14.46 -3.51
CA ILE A 202 -12.89 -14.02 -3.79
C ILE A 202 -12.96 -13.30 -5.15
N PRO A 203 -13.53 -13.93 -6.19
CA PRO A 203 -13.85 -13.21 -7.41
C PRO A 203 -14.96 -12.21 -7.07
N GLU A 204 -14.62 -10.92 -7.08
CA GLU A 204 -15.53 -9.80 -6.90
C GLU A 204 -16.35 -9.76 -5.59
N ILE A 205 -15.71 -9.36 -4.48
CA ILE A 205 -16.38 -8.31 -3.68
C ILE A 205 -16.07 -6.98 -4.36
N SER A 206 -16.82 -6.69 -5.42
CA SER A 206 -16.82 -5.39 -6.07
C SER A 206 -17.54 -4.39 -5.15
N VAL A 207 -16.83 -3.84 -4.16
CA VAL A 207 -17.21 -2.53 -3.64
C VAL A 207 -16.86 -1.52 -4.73
N ARG A 208 -17.80 -1.32 -5.66
CA ARG A 208 -17.75 -0.31 -6.71
C ARG A 208 -17.66 1.08 -6.08
N TYR A 209 -16.45 1.61 -6.06
CA TYR A 209 -16.21 3.02 -6.39
C TYR A 209 -15.03 3.02 -7.38
N LEU A 210 -14.72 4.09 -8.10
CA LEU A 210 -13.56 4.10 -9.00
C LEU A 210 -12.39 4.79 -8.29
N SER A 211 -11.17 4.24 -8.38
CA SER A 211 -9.94 4.90 -7.96
C SER A 211 -9.07 5.07 -9.20
N ARG A 212 -9.05 6.28 -9.75
CA ARG A 212 -7.86 6.82 -10.42
C ARG A 212 -7.40 8.01 -9.59
N LEU A 213 -6.15 7.92 -9.16
CA LEU A 213 -5.32 8.90 -8.44
C LEU A 213 -5.88 9.54 -7.15
N VAL A 214 -5.13 9.34 -6.07
CA VAL A 214 -5.17 10.14 -4.85
C VAL A 214 -4.06 11.16 -4.95
N LEU A 215 -4.39 12.44 -4.75
CA LEU A 215 -3.40 13.45 -4.46
C LEU A 215 -3.77 14.18 -3.17
N TYR A 216 -2.76 14.36 -2.34
CA TYR A 216 -2.83 15.17 -1.15
C TYR A 216 -2.64 16.65 -1.54
N TRP A 217 -3.55 17.49 -1.05
CA TRP A 217 -3.56 18.95 -1.09
C TRP A 217 -3.35 19.60 -2.47
N ALA A 218 -4.27 19.36 -3.40
CA ALA A 218 -4.42 20.24 -4.56
C ALA A 218 -5.33 21.44 -4.21
N LYS A 219 -4.82 22.67 -4.37
CA LYS A 219 -5.68 23.87 -4.40
C LYS A 219 -6.51 23.81 -5.68
N CYS A 220 -7.83 23.74 -5.56
CA CYS A 220 -8.76 23.76 -6.69
C CYS A 220 -9.20 25.20 -6.95
N GLN A 221 -8.88 25.76 -8.13
CA GLN A 221 -9.48 27.02 -8.59
C GLN A 221 -10.60 26.72 -9.58
N ILE A 222 -11.81 27.15 -9.22
CA ILE A 222 -13.01 26.99 -10.05
C ILE A 222 -13.25 28.31 -10.79
N ARG A 223 -13.22 28.28 -12.13
CA ARG A 223 -13.78 29.36 -12.95
C ARG A 223 -15.17 28.96 -13.43
N GLN A 224 -16.20 29.52 -12.81
CA GLN A 224 -17.57 29.43 -13.32
C GLN A 224 -17.75 30.43 -14.49
N GLN A 225 -18.27 29.94 -15.61
CA GLN A 225 -18.94 30.79 -16.60
C GLN A 225 -20.42 30.43 -16.61
N THR A 226 -21.22 31.23 -15.94
CA THR A 226 -22.67 31.21 -16.04
C THR A 226 -23.04 32.09 -17.25
N ARG A 227 -23.61 31.51 -18.31
CA ARG A 227 -24.39 32.31 -19.25
C ARG A 227 -25.85 32.20 -18.82
N VAL A 228 -26.42 33.37 -18.51
CA VAL A 228 -27.87 33.59 -18.37
C VAL A 228 -28.51 33.41 -19.74
#